data_AF-A0A7C0UHY3-F1
#
_entry.id   AF-A0A7C0UHY3-F1
#
_cell.length_a   1.000
_cell.length_b   1.000
_cell.length_c   1.000
_cell.angle_alpha   90.00
_cell.angle_beta   90.00
_cell.angle_gamma   90.00
#
_symmetry.space_group_name_H-M   'P 1'
#
loop_
_entity.id
_entity.type
_entity.pdbx_description
1 polymer ?
#
loop_
_entity_poly.entity_id
_entity_poly.type
_entity_poly.pdbx_seq_one_letter_code
_entity_poly.pdbx_strand_id
1 'polypeptide(L)' 'MIKYDGRIGWDEVFMAITKIFSLRSACNYYKVGVVFVRSNRILCAGYNGPPRDEPHCVEV' A
#
# COMPACT_ATOMS: atom_id res chain seq x y z
N MET A 1 -21.38 -23.34 5.13
CA MET A 1 -19.99 -23.70 4.77
C MET A 1 -19.61 -22.87 3.55
N ILE A 2 -18.61 -22.00 3.66
CA ILE A 2 -18.13 -21.18 2.53
C ILE A 2 -17.18 -22.07 1.71
N LYS A 3 -17.50 -22.31 0.43
CA LYS A 3 -16.59 -23.00 -0.52
C LYS A 3 -15.49 -22.00 -0.92
N TYR A 4 -14.25 -22.26 -0.53
CA TYR A 4 -13.07 -21.57 -1.05
C TYR A 4 -12.65 -22.22 -2.36
N ASP A 5 -12.76 -21.49 -3.47
CA ASP A 5 -12.38 -21.92 -4.84
C ASP A 5 -10.89 -21.65 -5.16
N GLY A 6 -10.06 -21.45 -4.14
CA GLY A 6 -8.64 -21.09 -4.28
C GLY A 6 -8.38 -19.62 -4.60
N ARG A 7 -9.43 -18.78 -4.70
CA ARG A 7 -9.25 -17.32 -4.84
C ARG A 7 -8.91 -16.71 -3.49
N ILE A 8 -7.92 -15.83 -3.50
CA ILE A 8 -7.60 -15.00 -2.35
C ILE A 8 -8.76 -14.05 -2.02
N GLY A 9 -8.96 -13.82 -0.73
CA GLY A 9 -9.97 -12.91 -0.21
C GLY A 9 -9.66 -11.45 -0.52
N TRP A 10 -10.66 -10.58 -0.35
CA TRP A 10 -10.48 -9.14 -0.59
C TRP A 10 -9.41 -8.51 0.31
N ASP A 11 -9.34 -8.90 1.58
CA ASP A 11 -8.33 -8.37 2.51
C ASP A 11 -6.91 -8.76 2.07
N GLU A 12 -6.72 -9.98 1.56
CA GLU A 12 -5.43 -10.42 1.02
C GLU A 12 -5.03 -9.61 -0.22
N VAL A 13 -5.99 -9.33 -1.11
CA VAL A 13 -5.80 -8.43 -2.25
C VAL A 13 -5.40 -7.03 -1.79
N PHE A 14 -6.11 -6.45 -0.82
CA PHE A 14 -5.83 -5.11 -0.31
C PHE A 14 -4.47 -5.04 0.39
N MET A 15 -4.10 -6.07 1.14
CA MET A 15 -2.79 -6.17 1.78
C MET A 15 -1.66 -6.30 0.76
N ALA A 16 -1.84 -7.11 -0.29
CA ALA A 16 -0.87 -7.23 -1.37
C ALA A 16 -0.64 -5.89 -2.08
N ILE A 17 -1.71 -5.17 -2.39
CA ILE A 17 -1.64 -3.83 -3.02
C ILE A 17 -0.96 -2.83 -2.07
N THR A 18 -1.32 -2.82 -0.79
CA THR A 18 -0.68 -1.98 0.24
C THR A 18 0.83 -2.23 0.29
N LYS A 19 1.24 -3.49 0.21
CA LYS A 19 2.66 -3.85 0.20
C LYS A 19 3.35 -3.31 -1.05
N ILE A 20 2.74 -3.41 -2.22
CA ILE A 20 3.29 -2.84 -3.47
C ILE A 20 3.50 -1.32 -3.34
N PHE A 21 2.53 -0.58 -2.81
CA PHE A 21 2.69 0.87 -2.60
C PHE A 21 3.83 1.19 -1.63
N SER A 22 4.01 0.39 -0.57
CA SER A 22 5.11 0.58 0.38
C SER A 22 6.51 0.52 -0.27
N LEU A 23 6.65 -0.21 -1.38
CA LEU A 23 7.94 -0.34 -2.09
C LEU A 23 8.37 0.96 -2.76
N ARG A 24 7.46 1.93 -2.95
CA ARG A 24 7.77 3.27 -3.46
C ARG A 24 8.30 4.22 -2.39
N SER A 25 8.21 3.85 -1.11
CA SER A 25 8.72 4.70 -0.02
C SER A 25 10.22 4.88 -0.11
N ALA A 26 10.66 6.13 -0.09
CA ALA A 26 12.07 6.51 -0.02
C ALA A 26 12.56 6.71 1.42
N CYS A 27 11.82 6.29 2.43
CA CYS A 27 12.26 6.39 3.83
C CYS A 27 13.33 5.33 4.16
N ASN A 28 14.37 5.70 4.89
CA ASN A 28 15.47 4.78 5.25
C ASN A 28 15.11 3.77 6.35
N TYR A 29 14.08 4.07 7.15
CA TYR A 29 13.74 3.28 8.34
C TYR A 29 12.54 2.36 8.12
N TYR A 30 11.41 2.92 7.66
CA TYR A 30 10.16 2.19 7.53
C TYR A 30 9.57 2.37 6.13
N LYS A 31 9.25 1.25 5.48
CA LYS A 31 8.56 1.22 4.19
C LYS A 31 7.07 1.00 4.46
N VAL A 32 6.29 2.08 4.46
CA VAL A 32 4.86 2.08 4.80
C VAL A 32 4.05 2.33 3.54
N GLY A 33 3.01 1.52 3.34
CA GLY A 33 2.00 1.71 2.31
C GLY A 33 0.63 1.80 2.95
N VAL A 34 -0.32 2.44 2.27
CA VAL A 34 -1.71 2.55 2.70
C VAL A 34 -2.64 2.41 1.50
N VAL A 35 -3.78 1.76 1.70
CA VAL A 35 -4.93 1.78 0.80
C VAL A 35 -6.17 2.13 1.60
N PHE A 36 -6.97 3.05 1.09
CA PHE A 36 -8.27 3.39 1.67
C PHE A 36 -9.37 2.74 0.84
N VAL A 37 -10.17 1.88 1.48
CA VAL A 37 -11.16 1.04 0.81
C VAL A 37 -12.56 1.35 1.32
N ARG A 38 -13.53 1.44 0.40
CA ARG A 38 -14.96 1.52 0.72
C ARG A 38 -15.72 0.59 -0.19
N SER A 39 -16.58 -0.26 0.38
CA SER A 39 -17.41 -1.21 -0.38
C SER A 39 -16.59 -2.05 -1.38
N ASN A 40 -15.44 -2.58 -0.91
CA ASN A 40 -14.47 -3.35 -1.69
C ASN A 40 -13.89 -2.63 -2.92
N ARG A 41 -13.90 -1.29 -2.93
CA ARG A 41 -13.26 -0.46 -3.95
C ARG A 41 -12.19 0.40 -3.31
N ILE A 42 -10.99 0.39 -3.90
CA ILE A 42 -9.91 1.30 -3.49
C ILE A 42 -10.28 2.71 -3.94
N LEU A 43 -10.32 3.62 -2.99
CA LEU A 43 -10.59 5.04 -3.22
C LEU A 43 -9.30 5.83 -3.42
N CYS A 44 -8.29 5.54 -2.62
CA CYS A 44 -6.96 6.11 -2.76
C CYS A 44 -5.90 5.17 -2.16
N ALA A 45 -4.65 5.42 -2.52
CA ALA A 45 -3.50 4.70 -2.01
C ALA A 45 -2.32 5.67 -1.83
N GLY A 46 -1.36 5.28 -0.99
CA GLY A 46 -0.20 6.10 -0.71
C GLY A 46 0.92 5.33 -0.02
N TYR A 47 2.01 6.04 0.21
CA TYR A 47 3.18 5.57 0.95
C TYR A 47 3.79 6.73 1.72
N ASN A 48 4.62 6.45 2.71
CA ASN A 48 5.31 7.51 3.46
C ASN A 48 6.43 8.14 2.63
N GLY A 49 6.50 9.47 2.62
CA GLY A 49 7.51 10.25 1.92
C GLY A 49 7.38 11.74 2.22
N PRO A 50 8.36 12.55 1.79
CA PRO A 50 8.28 14.00 1.90
C PRO A 50 7.16 14.57 1.02
N PRO A 51 6.76 15.84 1.23
CA PRO A 51 5.91 16.56 0.30
C PRO A 51 6.47 16.56 -1.13
N ARG A 52 5.62 16.94 -2.09
CA ARG A 52 6.07 17.13 -3.46
C ARG A 52 7.16 18.22 -3.50
N ASP A 53 8.17 17.98 -4.34
CA ASP A 53 9.31 18.87 -4.59
C ASP A 53 10.30 19.02 -3.42
N GLU A 54 10.17 18.18 -2.39
CA GLU A 54 11.12 18.10 -1.27
C GLU A 54 12.03 16.87 -1.41
N PRO A 55 13.30 16.94 -0.97
CA PRO A 55 14.26 15.84 -1.10
C PRO A 55 13.82 14.55 -0.41
N HIS A 56 14.03 13.43 -1.08
CA HIS A 56 13.80 12.11 -0.49
C HIS A 56 14.94 11.69 0.45
N CYS A 57 14.67 10.86 1.47
CA CYS A 57 15.71 10.41 2.41
C CYS A 57 16.85 9.61 1.75
N VAL A 58 16.65 9.09 0.54
CA VAL A 58 17.69 8.38 -0.24
C VAL A 58 18.55 9.31 -1.09
N GLU A 59 18.16 10.59 -1.20
CA GLU A 59 18.87 11.63 -1.95
C GLU A 59 19.79 12.47 -1.05
N VAL A 60 19.74 12.23 0.27
CA VAL A 60 20.48 12.96 1.32
C VAL A 60 21.39 12.02 2.08
#